data_AF-A0A968Y071-F1
#
_entry.id   AF-A0A968Y071-F1
#
_cell.length_a   1.000
_cell.length_b   1.000
_cell.length_c   1.000
_cell.angle_alpha   90.00
_cell.angle_beta   90.00
_cell.angle_gamma   90.00
#
_symmetry.space_group_name_H-M   'P 1'
#
loop_
_entity.id
_entity.type
_entity.pdbx_description
1 polymer ?
#
loop_
_entity_poly.entity_id
_entity_poly.type
_entity_poly.pdbx_seq_one_letter_code
_entity_poly.pdbx_strand_id
1 'polypeptide(L)'
;MNIEAIPQTDSIQELALFWDTHELTDFEEQLEEVTELIFDREALVQIHLPSQEVEAVKKVAKLRGINYTDLIREWVLEKVRTA
;
A
#
# COMPACT_ATOMS: atom_id res chain seq x y z
N MET A 1 -35.70 -6.83 -17.08
CA MET A 1 -34.48 -7.63 -16.85
C MET A 1 -34.46 -7.96 -15.37
N ASN A 2 -34.18 -9.22 -15.00
CA ASN A 2 -34.02 -9.58 -13.60
C ASN A 2 -32.73 -8.92 -13.12
N ILE A 3 -32.84 -7.96 -12.19
CA ILE A 3 -31.67 -7.33 -11.59
C ILE A 3 -31.24 -8.27 -10.47
N GLU A 4 -30.15 -9.01 -10.68
CA GLU A 4 -29.48 -9.76 -9.63
C GLU A 4 -28.74 -8.76 -8.72
N ALA A 5 -28.55 -9.11 -7.44
CA ALA A 5 -27.84 -8.24 -6.50
C ALA A 5 -26.34 -8.57 -6.50
N ILE A 6 -25.49 -7.58 -6.21
CA ILE A 6 -24.04 -7.83 -6.04
C ILE A 6 -23.84 -8.81 -4.86
N PRO A 7 -23.11 -9.93 -5.06
CA PRO A 7 -22.93 -10.94 -4.02
C PRO A 7 -22.18 -10.38 -2.81
N GLN A 8 -22.69 -10.67 -1.61
CA GLN A 8 -22.07 -10.31 -0.34
C GLN A 8 -21.10 -11.41 0.09
N THR A 9 -19.84 -11.32 -0.37
CA THR A 9 -18.80 -12.33 -0.15
C THR A 9 -17.43 -11.67 -0.02
N ASP A 10 -16.54 -12.26 0.78
CA ASP A 10 -15.12 -11.86 0.89
C ASP A 10 -14.22 -12.65 -0.09
N SER A 11 -14.81 -13.53 -0.91
CA SER A 11 -14.07 -14.35 -1.88
C SER A 11 -13.71 -13.54 -3.13
N ILE A 12 -12.42 -13.23 -3.28
CA ILE A 12 -11.90 -12.52 -4.46
C ILE A 12 -12.22 -13.30 -5.76
N GLN A 13 -12.13 -14.64 -5.72
CA GLN A 13 -12.37 -15.48 -6.89
C GLN A 13 -13.83 -15.45 -7.34
N GLU A 14 -14.76 -15.40 -6.37
CA GLU A 14 -16.18 -15.35 -6.64
C GLU A 14 -16.58 -14.00 -7.25
N LEU A 15 -16.08 -12.91 -6.68
CA LEU A 15 -16.29 -11.56 -7.22
C LEU A 15 -15.68 -11.38 -8.61
N ALA A 16 -14.49 -11.95 -8.86
CA ALA A 16 -13.88 -11.92 -10.19
C ALA A 16 -14.75 -12.63 -11.24
N LEU A 17 -15.23 -13.84 -10.93
CA LEU A 17 -16.11 -14.59 -11.84
C LEU A 17 -17.44 -13.85 -12.09
N PHE A 18 -17.99 -13.21 -11.07
CA PHE A 18 -19.19 -12.39 -11.19
C PHE A 18 -18.95 -11.25 -12.21
N TRP A 19 -17.90 -10.45 -12.02
CA TRP A 19 -17.61 -9.31 -12.91
C TRP A 19 -17.10 -9.71 -14.30
N ASP A 20 -16.57 -10.92 -14.49
CA ASP A 20 -16.23 -11.46 -15.82
C ASP A 20 -17.48 -11.68 -16.70
N THR A 21 -18.66 -11.79 -16.08
CA THR A 21 -19.92 -12.14 -16.76
C THR A 21 -21.00 -11.07 -16.67
N HIS A 22 -20.76 -10.00 -15.91
CA HIS A 22 -21.72 -8.94 -15.62
C HIS A 22 -21.15 -7.58 -15.99
N GLU A 23 -21.97 -6.74 -16.62
CA GLU A 23 -21.60 -5.37 -16.95
C GLU A 23 -21.77 -4.46 -15.73
N LEU A 24 -20.79 -3.61 -15.46
CA LEU A 24 -20.81 -2.71 -14.30
C LEU A 24 -22.02 -1.76 -14.31
N THR A 25 -22.45 -1.32 -15.50
CA THR A 25 -23.55 -0.35 -15.68
C THR A 25 -24.90 -0.89 -15.21
N ASP A 26 -25.07 -2.22 -15.17
CA ASP A 26 -26.32 -2.84 -14.71
C ASP A 26 -26.53 -2.70 -13.19
N PHE A 27 -25.49 -2.27 -12.46
CA PHE A 27 -25.46 -2.15 -11.02
C PHE A 27 -25.24 -0.72 -10.53
N GLU A 28 -25.36 0.30 -11.39
CA GLU A 28 -25.12 1.71 -11.02
C GLU A 28 -25.89 2.15 -9.76
N GLU A 29 -27.13 1.69 -9.58
CA GLU A 29 -27.96 2.01 -8.40
C GLU A 29 -27.47 1.35 -7.10
N GLN A 30 -26.61 0.32 -7.19
CA GLN A 30 -26.03 -0.42 -6.07
C GLN A 30 -24.59 0.00 -5.76
N LEU A 31 -23.98 0.86 -6.59
CA LEU A 31 -22.59 1.29 -6.45
C LEU A 31 -22.52 2.71 -5.87
N GLU A 32 -21.54 2.95 -5.03
CA GLU A 32 -21.20 4.28 -4.52
C GLU A 32 -19.80 4.69 -4.98
N GLU A 33 -19.63 5.97 -5.33
CA GLU A 33 -18.32 6.51 -5.66
C GLU A 33 -17.48 6.60 -4.38
N VAL A 34 -16.34 5.90 -4.37
CA VAL A 34 -15.42 6.00 -3.24
C VAL A 34 -14.51 7.20 -3.43
N THR A 35 -14.74 8.24 -2.63
CA THR A 35 -13.97 9.50 -2.66
C THR A 35 -12.67 9.42 -1.87
N GLU A 36 -12.49 8.39 -1.05
CA GLU A 36 -11.32 8.20 -0.19
C GLU A 36 -10.33 7.19 -0.80
N LEU A 37 -9.04 7.37 -0.51
CA LEU A 37 -8.01 6.43 -0.92
C LEU A 37 -8.13 5.14 -0.07
N ILE A 38 -8.76 4.11 -0.63
CA ILE A 38 -8.90 2.79 0.03
C ILE A 38 -7.55 2.05 0.08
N PHE A 39 -6.66 2.31 -0.87
CA PHE A 39 -5.32 1.77 -0.90
C PHE A 39 -4.33 2.79 -0.32
N ASP A 40 -4.00 2.63 0.96
CA ASP A 40 -2.91 3.37 1.58
C ASP A 40 -1.57 2.88 1.01
N ARG A 41 -1.06 3.62 0.03
CA ARG A 41 0.27 3.35 -0.52
C ARG A 41 1.27 3.99 0.43
N GLU A 42 2.28 3.24 0.87
CA GLU A 42 3.35 3.77 1.72
C GLU A 42 3.87 5.11 1.16
N ALA A 43 3.85 6.16 1.98
CA ALA A 43 4.35 7.47 1.59
C ALA A 43 5.86 7.40 1.30
N LEU A 44 6.26 7.81 0.09
CA LEU A 44 7.66 7.86 -0.31
C LEU A 44 8.27 9.21 0.06
N VAL A 45 9.34 9.18 0.85
CA VAL A 45 10.13 10.37 1.20
C VAL A 45 11.50 10.28 0.56
N GLN A 46 11.83 11.24 -0.31
CA GLN A 46 13.16 11.37 -0.91
C GLN A 46 13.98 12.41 -0.15
N ILE A 47 15.12 12.00 0.38
CA ILE A 47 16.03 12.85 1.16
C ILE A 47 17.35 12.95 0.40
N HIS A 48 17.86 14.17 0.23
CA HIS A 48 19.19 14.38 -0.32
C HIS A 48 20.24 14.26 0.79
N LEU A 49 21.06 13.22 0.71
CA LEU A 49 22.20 13.01 1.60
C LEU A 49 23.50 13.07 0.78
N PRO A 50 24.55 13.75 1.27
CA PRO A 50 25.88 13.65 0.70
C PRO A 50 26.32 12.19 0.55
N SER A 51 27.07 11.88 -0.52
CA SER A 51 27.49 10.50 -0.81
C SER A 51 28.27 9.85 0.35
N GLN A 52 29.05 10.63 1.09
CA GLN A 52 29.79 10.15 2.26
C GLN A 52 28.86 9.64 3.38
N GLU A 53 27.71 10.27 3.57
CA GLU A 53 26.73 9.90 4.60
C GLU A 53 26.00 8.62 4.19
N VAL A 54 25.59 8.54 2.92
CA VAL A 54 24.98 7.32 2.36
C VAL A 54 25.91 6.11 2.52
N GLU A 55 27.19 6.27 2.23
CA GLU A 55 28.17 5.19 2.40
C GLU A 55 28.41 4.83 3.87
N ALA A 56 28.35 5.80 4.79
CA ALA A 56 28.40 5.52 6.23
C ALA A 56 27.21 4.67 6.68
N VAL A 57 25.98 5.01 6.25
CA VAL A 57 24.77 4.24 6.57
C VAL A 57 24.87 2.82 6.02
N LYS A 58 25.29 2.65 4.76
CA LYS A 58 25.47 1.32 4.15
C LYS A 58 26.48 0.45 4.92
N LYS A 59 27.58 1.03 5.39
CA LYS A 59 28.57 0.29 6.21
C LYS A 59 27.94 -0.20 7.52
N VAL A 60 27.20 0.65 8.22
CA VAL A 60 26.52 0.26 9.47
C VAL A 60 25.48 -0.82 9.21
N ALA A 61 24.66 -0.68 8.16
CA ALA A 61 23.66 -1.66 7.78
C ALA A 61 24.29 -3.03 7.45
N LYS A 62 25.40 -3.02 6.70
CA LYS A 62 26.16 -4.24 6.38
C LYS A 62 26.70 -4.93 7.63
N LEU A 63 27.23 -4.18 8.59
CA LEU A 63 27.71 -4.75 9.87
C LEU A 63 26.58 -5.37 10.69
N ARG A 64 25.35 -4.85 10.56
CA ARG A 64 24.13 -5.37 11.20
C ARG A 64 23.42 -6.47 10.40
N GLY A 65 23.84 -6.72 9.16
CA GLY A 65 23.22 -7.70 8.28
C GLY A 65 21.84 -7.31 7.75
N ILE A 66 21.51 -6.01 7.70
CA ILE A 66 20.21 -5.49 7.24
C ILE A 66 20.36 -4.57 6.02
N ASN A 67 19.25 -4.24 5.33
CA ASN A 67 19.25 -3.24 4.28
C ASN A 67 19.48 -1.84 4.87
N TYR A 68 20.17 -0.97 4.13
CA TYR A 68 20.40 0.41 4.56
C TYR A 68 19.10 1.22 4.63
N THR A 69 18.09 0.90 3.81
CA THR A 69 16.76 1.54 3.92
C THR A 69 16.02 1.14 5.19
N ASP A 70 16.16 -0.12 5.62
CA ASP A 70 15.56 -0.62 6.86
C ASP A 70 16.22 0.03 8.07
N LEU A 71 17.55 0.18 8.04
CA LEU A 71 18.28 0.91 9.09
C LEU A 71 17.82 2.37 9.20
N ILE A 72 17.60 3.06 8.07
CA ILE A 72 17.08 4.43 8.07
C ILE A 72 15.68 4.46 8.69
N ARG A 73 14.80 3.52 8.32
CA ARG A 73 13.44 3.40 8.88
C ARG A 73 13.49 3.18 10.39
N GLU A 74 14.35 2.28 10.88
CA GLU A 74 14.55 2.05 12.32
C GLU A 74 14.95 3.32 13.08
N TRP A 75 15.93 4.08 12.56
CA TRP A 75 16.36 5.33 13.19
C TRP A 75 15.28 6.40 13.20
N VAL A 76 14.51 6.53 12.12
CA VAL A 76 13.36 7.46 12.08
C VAL A 76 12.35 7.07 13.17
N LEU A 77 12.00 5.79 13.27
CA LEU A 77 11.06 5.30 14.29
C LEU A 77 11.57 5.52 15.72
N GLU A 78 12.87 5.31 15.97
CA GLU A 78 13.49 5.56 17.28
C GLU A 78 13.32 7.03 17.71
N LYS A 79 13.57 7.98 16.78
CA LYS A 79 13.49 9.41 17.09
C LYS A 79 12.06 9.92 17.19
N VAL A 80 11.15 9.42 16.36
CA VAL A 80 9.72 9.78 16.45
C VAL A 80 9.12 9.30 17.77
N ARG A 81 9.49 8.12 18.28
CA ARG A 81 8.97 7.60 19.56
C ARG A 81 9.50 8.34 20.80
N THR A 82 10.60 9.08 20.65
CA THR A 82 11.22 9.83 21.75
C THR A 82 10.80 11.31 21.76
N ALA A 83 10.13 11.77 20.70
CA ALA A 83 9.56 13.12 20.58
C ALA A 83 8.18 13.18 21.24
#